data_AF-A0A2D3TDG5-F1
#
_entry.id   AF-A0A2D3TDG5-F1
#
_cell.length_a   1.000
_cell.length_b   1.000
_cell.length_c   1.000
_cell.angle_alpha   90.00
_cell.angle_beta   90.00
_cell.angle_gamma   90.00
#
_symmetry.space_group_name_H-M   'P 1'
#
loop_
_entity.id
_entity.type
_entity.pdbx_description
1 polymer ?
#
loop_
_entity_poly.entity_id
_entity_poly.type
_entity_poly.pdbx_seq_one_letter_code
_entity_poly.pdbx_strand_id
1 'polypeptide(L)'
;MNYSIKDQINNLISLLNDPNIKSKQAAFNVCFEQLTQAKKLASWETIVSIINIETGMVFDAKTAANMYGRTKKKYLNKKEFIKPKGVNPIENNEFVSTEINKNKIHQNQKRHVSNPDELRKIRSRTIDLDELKNGD
;
A
#
# COMPACT_ATOMS: atom_id res chain seq x y z
N MET A 1 1.78 27.02 19.64
CA MET A 1 0.39 26.58 19.44
C MET A 1 0.36 25.06 19.55
N ASN A 2 -0.29 24.52 20.58
CA ASN A 2 -0.60 23.09 20.67
C ASN A 2 -1.87 22.85 19.85
N TYR A 3 -1.72 22.50 18.58
CA TYR A 3 -2.87 22.07 17.79
C TYR A 3 -3.33 20.70 18.28
N SER A 4 -4.60 20.57 18.63
CA SER A 4 -5.15 19.27 19.02
C SER A 4 -5.09 18.32 17.84
N ILE A 5 -4.93 17.02 18.10
CA ILE A 5 -4.99 15.98 17.05
C ILE A 5 -6.30 16.10 16.28
N LYS A 6 -7.40 16.44 16.97
CA LYS A 6 -8.72 16.68 16.38
C LYS A 6 -8.66 17.79 15.31
N ASP A 7 -7.99 18.90 15.59
CA ASP A 7 -7.86 20.02 14.65
C ASP A 7 -7.10 19.60 13.39
N GLN A 8 -6.08 18.75 13.55
CA GLN A 8 -5.29 18.22 12.44
C GLN A 8 -6.10 17.30 11.53
N ILE A 9 -7.12 16.60 12.05
CA ILE A 9 -7.95 15.66 11.28
C ILE A 9 -9.37 16.15 11.00
N ASN A 10 -9.71 17.39 11.35
CA ASN A 10 -11.08 17.90 11.23
C ASN A 10 -11.60 17.83 9.79
N ASN A 11 -10.77 18.19 8.81
CA ASN A 11 -11.12 18.09 7.40
C ASN A 11 -11.33 16.64 6.94
N LEU A 12 -10.59 15.67 7.49
CA LEU A 12 -10.83 14.25 7.23
C LEU A 12 -12.20 13.82 7.77
N ILE A 13 -12.56 14.25 8.97
CA ILE A 13 -13.87 13.98 9.58
C ILE A 13 -14.99 14.53 8.69
N SER A 14 -14.87 15.78 8.24
CA SER A 14 -15.85 16.39 7.33
C SER A 14 -15.99 15.61 6.03
N LEU A 15 -14.88 15.25 5.37
CA LEU A 15 -14.91 14.47 4.13
C LEU A 15 -15.46 13.06 4.31
N LEU A 16 -15.28 12.47 5.49
CA LEU A 16 -15.80 11.14 5.79
C LEU A 16 -17.32 11.12 6.00
N ASN A 17 -17.90 12.24 6.44
CA ASN A 17 -19.34 12.43 6.57
C ASN A 17 -20.00 12.98 5.29
N ASP A 18 -19.21 13.46 4.33
CA ASP A 18 -19.72 13.99 3.06
C ASP A 18 -20.23 12.87 2.14
N PRO A 19 -21.52 12.84 1.78
CA PRO A 19 -22.07 11.83 0.88
C PRO A 19 -21.51 11.91 -0.55
N ASN A 20 -20.91 13.04 -0.95
CA ASN A 20 -20.34 13.24 -2.28
C ASN A 20 -18.93 12.64 -2.42
N ILE A 21 -18.29 12.23 -1.32
CA ILE A 21 -16.98 11.62 -1.39
C ILE A 21 -17.09 10.22 -2.00
N LYS A 22 -16.31 9.96 -3.05
CA LYS A 22 -16.39 8.68 -3.78
C LYS A 22 -16.11 7.45 -2.91
N SER A 23 -15.28 7.61 -1.87
CA SER A 23 -14.94 6.54 -0.93
C SER A 23 -14.16 7.08 0.27
N LYS A 24 -14.12 6.29 1.35
CA LYS A 24 -13.25 6.53 2.51
C LYS A 24 -11.77 6.68 2.12
N GLN A 25 -11.28 5.87 1.19
CA GLN A 25 -9.89 5.98 0.70
C GLN A 25 -9.65 7.29 -0.07
N ALA A 26 -10.68 7.84 -0.73
CA ALA A 26 -10.59 9.14 -1.38
C ALA A 26 -10.43 10.27 -0.34
N ALA A 27 -11.18 10.23 0.77
CA ALA A 27 -11.00 11.17 1.88
C ALA A 27 -9.57 11.12 2.45
N PHE A 28 -9.04 9.91 2.69
CA PHE A 28 -7.64 9.73 3.13
C PHE A 28 -6.63 10.29 2.12
N ASN A 29 -6.90 10.13 0.81
CA ASN A 29 -6.03 10.66 -0.23
C ASN A 29 -5.97 12.19 -0.23
N VAL A 30 -7.10 12.86 -0.01
CA VAL A 30 -7.17 14.32 0.04
C VAL A 30 -6.50 14.85 1.30
N CYS A 31 -6.71 14.20 2.45
CA CYS A 31 -6.20 14.63 3.75
C CYS A 31 -4.82 14.07 4.11
N PHE A 32 -3.99 13.68 3.13
CA PHE A 32 -2.72 13.01 3.41
C PHE A 32 -1.78 13.81 4.32
N GLU A 33 -1.61 15.10 4.05
CA GLU A 33 -0.68 15.96 4.79
C GLU A 33 -1.14 16.16 6.24
N GLN A 34 -2.44 16.43 6.42
CA GLN A 34 -3.12 16.51 7.71
C GLN A 34 -2.97 15.22 8.53
N LEU A 35 -3.25 14.07 7.92
CA LEU A 35 -3.03 12.75 8.53
C LEU A 35 -1.57 12.53 8.91
N THR A 36 -0.63 13.00 8.09
CA THR A 36 0.81 12.89 8.38
C THR A 36 1.19 13.70 9.62
N GLN A 37 0.64 14.91 9.78
CA GLN A 37 0.88 15.72 10.99
C GLN A 37 0.25 15.08 12.22
N ALA A 38 -1.02 14.65 12.12
CA ALA A 38 -1.70 13.93 13.20
C ALA A 38 -0.91 12.69 13.64
N LYS A 39 -0.34 11.95 12.69
CA LYS A 39 0.45 10.74 12.97
C LYS A 39 1.79 11.00 13.66
N LYS A 40 2.36 12.19 13.52
CA LYS A 40 3.55 12.61 14.29
C LYS A 40 3.21 12.88 15.76
N LEU A 41 1.97 13.29 16.03
CA LEU A 41 1.49 13.66 17.35
C LEU A 41 0.87 12.47 18.12
N ALA A 42 0.33 11.48 17.39
CA ALA A 42 -0.44 10.39 17.99
C ALA A 42 -0.25 9.03 17.33
N SER A 43 -0.68 7.98 18.03
CA SER A 43 -0.78 6.63 17.49
C SER A 43 -2.04 6.45 16.63
N TRP A 44 -2.10 5.36 15.85
CA TRP A 44 -3.26 5.10 15.00
C TRP A 44 -4.53 4.80 15.81
N GLU A 45 -4.36 4.17 16.97
CA GLU A 45 -5.42 3.88 17.93
C GLU A 45 -6.11 5.16 18.39
N THR A 46 -5.33 6.18 18.78
CA THR A 46 -5.87 7.49 19.18
C THR A 46 -6.57 8.19 18.02
N ILE A 47 -5.93 8.23 16.84
CA ILE A 47 -6.49 8.90 15.66
C ILE A 47 -7.83 8.26 15.26
N VAL A 48 -7.87 6.93 15.23
CA VAL A 48 -9.07 6.17 14.87
C VAL A 48 -10.17 6.31 15.92
N SER A 49 -9.81 6.32 17.21
CA SER A 49 -10.78 6.55 18.28
C SER A 49 -11.50 7.89 18.09
N ILE A 50 -10.76 8.97 17.78
CA ILE A 50 -11.35 10.28 17.50
C ILE A 50 -12.24 10.22 16.25
N ILE A 51 -11.78 9.62 15.16
CA ILE A 51 -12.58 9.48 13.93
C ILE A 51 -13.89 8.74 14.21
N ASN A 52 -13.83 7.63 14.94
CA ASN A 52 -15.00 6.81 15.23
C ASN A 52 -16.01 7.56 16.10
N ILE A 53 -15.54 8.31 17.10
CA ILE A 53 -16.40 9.14 17.96
C ILE A 53 -17.12 10.23 17.15
N GLU A 54 -16.39 10.90 16.26
CA GLU A 54 -16.92 12.09 15.56
C GLU A 54 -17.75 11.75 14.31
N THR A 55 -17.51 10.60 13.68
CA THR A 55 -18.22 10.17 12.46
C THR A 55 -19.27 9.09 12.71
N GLY A 56 -19.28 8.48 13.90
CA GLY A 56 -20.09 7.30 14.20
C GLY A 56 -19.71 6.05 13.39
N MET A 57 -18.62 6.09 12.64
CA MET A 57 -18.11 4.94 11.90
C MET A 57 -17.21 4.06 12.75
N VAL A 58 -17.03 2.81 12.32
CA VAL A 58 -16.10 1.88 12.96
C VAL A 58 -14.91 1.65 12.04
N PHE A 59 -13.77 2.23 12.40
CA PHE A 59 -12.47 1.90 11.83
C PHE A 59 -11.60 1.14 12.85
N ASP A 60 -10.75 0.28 12.32
CA ASP A 60 -9.62 -0.29 13.05
C ASP A 60 -8.34 0.51 12.77
N ALA A 61 -7.45 0.58 13.77
CA ALA A 61 -6.12 1.17 13.62
C ALA A 61 -5.34 0.56 12.44
N LYS A 62 -5.42 -0.76 12.25
CA LYS A 62 -4.78 -1.47 11.12
C LYS A 62 -5.33 -1.01 9.77
N THR A 63 -6.64 -0.81 9.68
CA THR A 63 -7.31 -0.34 8.45
C THR A 63 -6.86 1.08 8.12
N ALA A 64 -6.85 1.98 9.10
CA ALA A 64 -6.38 3.36 8.92
C ALA A 64 -4.89 3.40 8.50
N ALA A 65 -4.04 2.59 9.14
CA ALA A 65 -2.62 2.49 8.79
C ALA A 65 -2.41 2.00 7.34
N ASN A 66 -3.17 0.99 6.91
CA ASN A 66 -3.11 0.48 5.55
C ASN A 66 -3.58 1.53 4.52
N MET A 67 -4.68 2.22 4.81
CA MET A 67 -5.20 3.30 3.95
C MET A 67 -4.19 4.43 3.82
N TYR A 68 -3.57 4.84 4.93
CA TYR A 68 -2.51 5.83 4.95
C TYR A 68 -1.28 5.37 4.13
N GLY A 69 -0.86 4.10 4.28
CA GLY A 69 0.26 3.54 3.52
C GLY A 69 0.03 3.59 2.00
N ARG A 70 -1.18 3.27 1.55
CA ARG A 70 -1.59 3.40 0.14
C ARG A 70 -1.56 4.84 -0.33
N THR A 71 -2.09 5.75 0.47
CA THR A 71 -2.06 7.19 0.18
C THR A 71 -0.63 7.70 0.08
N LYS A 72 0.24 7.34 1.03
CA LYS A 72 1.66 7.70 1.03
C LYS A 72 2.33 7.28 -0.26
N LYS A 73 2.18 6.00 -0.67
CA LYS A 73 2.75 5.50 -1.93
C LYS A 73 2.28 6.33 -3.15
N LYS A 74 0.98 6.62 -3.22
CA LYS A 74 0.42 7.45 -4.31
C LYS A 74 1.01 8.85 -4.31
N TYR A 75 1.17 9.46 -3.15
CA TYR A 75 1.71 10.81 -2.99
C TYR A 75 3.19 10.90 -3.37
N LEU A 76 4.01 9.90 -2.98
CA LEU A 76 5.42 9.84 -3.42
C LEU A 76 5.53 9.70 -4.93
N ASN A 77 4.80 8.76 -5.53
CA ASN A 77 4.81 8.57 -6.98
C ASN A 77 4.40 9.86 -7.71
N LYS A 78 3.38 10.58 -7.22
CA LYS A 78 2.94 11.84 -7.83
C LYS A 78 4.02 12.93 -7.79
N LYS A 79 4.89 12.96 -6.78
CA LYS A 79 6.04 13.87 -6.72
C LYS A 79 7.14 13.49 -7.71
N GLU A 80 7.35 12.21 -7.97
CA GLU A 80 8.34 11.73 -8.94
C GLU A 80 7.95 12.01 -10.40
N PHE A 81 6.66 12.18 -10.69
CA PHE A 81 6.17 12.56 -12.03
C PHE A 81 6.27 14.05 -12.36
N ILE A 82 6.71 14.90 -11.42
CA ILE A 82 7.03 16.31 -11.70
C ILE A 82 8.52 16.43 -12.03
N LYS A 83 8.99 15.69 -13.04
CA LYS A 83 10.24 16.00 -13.74
C LYS A 83 9.84 16.77 -15.02
N PRO A 84 10.53 17.87 -15.38
CA PRO A 84 10.16 18.67 -16.54
C PRO A 84 10.18 17.79 -17.79
N LYS A 85 9.10 17.91 -18.56
CA LYS A 85 8.80 17.17 -19.78
C LYS A 85 9.89 17.45 -20.81
N GLY A 86 10.80 16.50 -21.00
CA GLY A 86 11.83 16.53 -22.03
C GLY A 86 11.88 15.18 -22.73
N VAL A 87 11.27 15.15 -23.92
CA VAL A 87 11.43 14.19 -25.03
C VAL A 87 10.95 12.74 -24.81
N ASN A 88 9.99 12.30 -25.64
CA ASN A 88 9.62 10.88 -25.78
C ASN A 88 10.78 10.09 -26.42
N PRO A 89 10.86 8.78 -26.16
CA PRO A 89 10.49 7.86 -27.25
C PRO A 89 9.57 6.73 -26.78
N ILE A 90 8.60 6.42 -27.64
CA ILE A 90 7.98 5.11 -27.74
C ILE A 90 9.06 4.17 -28.30
N GLU A 91 9.28 3.02 -27.66
CA GLU A 91 9.46 1.75 -28.37
C GLU A 91 9.54 0.57 -27.39
N ASN A 92 9.16 -0.59 -27.93
CA ASN A 92 8.74 -1.81 -27.25
C ASN A 92 9.94 -2.65 -26.76
N ASN A 93 9.62 -3.64 -25.92
CA ASN A 93 10.28 -4.95 -25.78
C ASN A 93 11.82 -4.99 -25.86
N GLU A 94 12.47 -5.36 -24.76
CA GLU A 94 13.05 -6.71 -24.63
C GLU A 94 13.75 -6.84 -23.29
N PHE A 95 13.33 -7.85 -22.55
CA PHE A 95 14.02 -8.35 -21.37
C PHE A 95 15.17 -9.21 -21.90
N VAL A 96 16.39 -8.67 -21.93
CA VAL A 96 17.60 -9.44 -22.26
C VAL A 96 18.63 -9.31 -21.15
N SER A 97 18.98 -10.51 -20.68
CA SER A 97 19.92 -10.88 -19.64
C SER A 97 21.32 -10.31 -19.81
N THR A 98 22.01 -10.09 -18.69
CA THR A 98 23.46 -10.33 -18.65
C THR A 98 23.83 -10.94 -17.30
N GLU A 99 24.70 -11.93 -17.41
CA GLU A 99 24.97 -13.01 -16.48
C GLU A 99 25.78 -12.58 -15.27
N ILE A 100 25.47 -13.13 -14.08
CA ILE A 100 26.48 -13.36 -13.04
C ILE A 100 26.26 -14.77 -12.50
N ASN A 101 27.26 -15.62 -12.76
CA ASN A 101 27.35 -17.01 -12.38
C ASN A 101 27.94 -17.16 -10.96
N LYS A 102 27.41 -18.13 -10.20
CA LYS A 102 27.89 -18.75 -8.95
C LYS A 102 27.99 -17.88 -7.68
N ASN A 103 26.94 -17.92 -6.85
CA ASN A 103 26.97 -18.71 -5.60
C ASN A 103 25.65 -18.68 -4.81
N LYS A 104 25.15 -19.90 -4.55
CA LYS A 104 24.13 -20.40 -3.61
C LYS A 104 23.59 -19.39 -2.58
N ILE A 105 22.37 -18.84 -2.78
CA ILE A 105 21.46 -18.40 -1.70
C ILE A 105 20.01 -18.65 -2.13
N HIS A 106 19.28 -19.48 -1.38
CA HIS A 106 17.87 -19.77 -1.57
C HIS A 106 17.03 -18.49 -1.58
N GLN A 107 16.35 -18.20 -2.70
CA GLN A 107 15.34 -17.15 -2.78
C GLN A 107 13.97 -17.73 -3.12
N ASN A 108 13.04 -17.46 -2.20
CA ASN A 108 11.61 -17.73 -2.32
C ASN A 108 11.04 -16.81 -3.42
N GLN A 109 11.15 -17.24 -4.68
CA GLN A 109 10.65 -16.50 -5.83
C GLN A 109 9.11 -16.58 -5.85
N LYS A 110 8.45 -15.47 -5.53
CA LYS A 110 7.01 -15.31 -5.80
C LYS A 110 6.79 -15.43 -7.31
N ARG A 111 6.30 -16.58 -7.76
CA ARG A 111 5.92 -16.80 -9.16
C ARG A 111 4.75 -15.87 -9.50
N HIS A 112 4.97 -14.94 -10.43
CA HIS A 112 3.89 -14.14 -11.00
C HIS A 112 3.07 -15.05 -11.90
N VAL A 113 1.79 -15.22 -11.56
CA VAL A 113 0.87 -16.03 -12.33
C VAL A 113 0.06 -15.13 -13.24
N SER A 114 0.21 -15.32 -14.54
CA SER A 114 -0.43 -14.48 -15.56
C SER A 114 -1.81 -15.00 -15.99
N ASN A 115 -2.18 -16.24 -15.61
CA ASN A 115 -3.44 -16.89 -15.97
C ASN A 115 -4.03 -17.67 -14.76
N PRO A 116 -5.33 -17.56 -14.46
CA PRO A 116 -5.99 -18.35 -13.41
C PRO A 116 -5.78 -19.88 -13.47
N ASP A 117 -5.53 -20.49 -14.64
CA ASP A 117 -5.25 -21.93 -14.71
C ASP A 117 -3.93 -22.35 -14.05
N GLU A 118 -2.93 -21.47 -14.04
CA GLU A 118 -1.67 -21.76 -13.37
C GLU A 118 -1.82 -21.78 -11.85
N LEU A 119 -2.76 -20.99 -11.30
CA LEU A 119 -3.10 -21.04 -9.86
C LEU A 119 -3.67 -22.42 -9.49
N ARG A 120 -4.51 -23.00 -10.35
CA ARG A 120 -5.06 -24.35 -10.12
C ARG A 120 -3.94 -25.39 -10.08
N LYS A 121 -2.99 -25.33 -11.02
CA LYS A 121 -1.83 -26.23 -11.07
C LYS A 121 -0.91 -26.08 -9.85
N ILE A 122 -0.73 -24.87 -9.33
CA ILE A 122 0.06 -24.66 -8.11
C ILE A 122 -0.66 -25.26 -6.90
N ARG A 123 -1.99 -25.05 -6.80
CA ARG A 123 -2.79 -25.56 -5.68
C ARG A 123 -2.91 -27.08 -5.66
N SER A 124 -2.89 -27.72 -6.83
CA SER A 124 -3.03 -29.18 -6.97
C SER A 124 -1.71 -29.95 -6.90
N ARG A 125 -0.57 -29.29 -6.64
CA ARG A 125 0.69 -30.00 -6.42
C ARG A 125 0.67 -30.67 -5.05
N THR A 126 0.61 -31.99 -5.04
CA THR A 126 0.95 -32.80 -3.87
C THR A 126 2.45 -32.72 -3.68
N ILE A 127 2.90 -32.27 -2.51
CA ILE A 127 4.32 -32.31 -2.15
C ILE A 127 4.63 -33.76 -1.79
N ASP A 128 5.52 -34.40 -2.54
CA ASP A 128 6.00 -35.72 -2.19
C ASP A 128 7.00 -35.58 -1.03
N LEU A 129 6.65 -36.17 0.13
CA LEU A 129 7.43 -36.02 1.36
C LEU A 129 8.74 -36.82 1.29
N ASP A 130 8.88 -37.76 0.36
CA ASP A 130 10.09 -38.54 0.15
C ASP A 130 11.23 -37.73 -0.51
N GLU A 131 10.90 -36.66 -1.27
CA GLU A 131 11.91 -35.75 -1.86
C GLU A 131 12.60 -34.86 -0.80
N LEU A 132 12.03 -34.72 0.39
CA LEU A 132 12.61 -33.90 1.48
C LEU A 132 13.67 -34.66 2.30
N LYS A 133 13.81 -35.97 2.11
CA LYS A 133 14.72 -36.80 2.91
C LYS A 133 16.15 -36.87 2.35
N ASN A 134 16.35 -36.53 1.09
CA ASN A 134 17.65 -36.57 0.42
C ASN A 134 18.13 -35.15 0.07
N GLY A 135 18.39 -34.32 1.10
CA GLY A 135 19.03 -33.02 0.93
C GLY A 135 20.49 -33.09 1.36
N ASP A 136 21.41 -33.05 0.39
CA ASP A 136 22.84 -32.75 0.54
C ASP A 136 23.08 -31.21 0.47
#